data_AF-A0A2R5EH98-F1
#
_entry.id   AF-A0A2R5EH98-F1
#
_cell.length_a   1.000
_cell.length_b   1.000
_cell.length_c   1.000
_cell.angle_alpha   90.00
_cell.angle_beta   90.00
_cell.angle_gamma   90.00
#
_symmetry.space_group_name_H-M   'P 1'
#
loop_
_entity.id
_entity.type
_entity.pdbx_description
1 polymer ?
#
loop_
_entity_poly.entity_id
_entity_poly.type
_entity_poly.pdbx_seq_one_letter_code
_entity_poly.pdbx_strand_id
1 'polypeptide(L)'
;MINWCYSKNIQPFLLTTQAILEPGVKTEYAEDYPMRTSEHIASIANEVKRELAETYGLQLVDMNAYTETFLLYSSISAQKIISDHLHFGDIGHRYEAEVLFTCLSPRTIIVDGYTKIDYSSQKIKDSVPDDWLTIPEMPTDSFKVFVDYTKTDSMDRIIMSAWVFVNAKRKLTLKAYKGSSPDTYVKINGNIQRLAGEESIIDQLDLGLYKLEVFTGASTKVDFKGFILE
;
A
#
# COMPACT_ATOMS: atom_id res chain seq x y z
N MET A 1 25.16 2.60 17.74
CA MET A 1 24.02 3.47 17.36
C MET A 1 22.77 3.21 18.20
N ILE A 2 22.30 1.96 18.36
CA ILE A 2 21.08 1.63 19.17
C ILE A 2 21.12 2.24 20.58
N ASN A 3 22.17 1.95 21.36
CA ASN A 3 22.32 2.51 22.71
C ASN A 3 22.36 4.05 22.72
N TRP A 4 22.89 4.67 21.66
CA TRP A 4 22.89 6.11 21.52
C TRP A 4 21.45 6.64 21.28
N CYS A 5 20.64 6.01 20.43
CA CYS A 5 19.23 6.38 20.24
C CYS A 5 18.45 6.33 21.56
N TYR A 6 18.60 5.26 22.33
CA TYR A 6 17.98 5.15 23.65
C TYR A 6 18.47 6.22 24.63
N SER A 7 19.76 6.54 24.63
CA SER A 7 20.29 7.65 25.46
C SER A 7 19.69 9.01 25.11
N LYS A 8 19.02 9.12 23.95
CA LYS A 8 18.32 10.32 23.46
C LYS A 8 16.79 10.18 23.48
N ASN A 9 16.24 9.14 24.11
CA ASN A 9 14.80 8.82 24.11
C ASN A 9 14.21 8.68 22.69
N ILE A 10 14.99 8.18 21.74
CA ILE A 10 14.54 7.86 20.39
C ILE A 10 14.35 6.35 20.33
N GLN A 11 13.16 5.88 19.95
CA GLN A 11 12.89 4.47 19.69
C GLN A 11 13.35 4.13 18.26
N PRO A 12 14.45 3.37 18.07
CA PRO A 12 14.83 2.92 16.75
C PRO A 12 13.97 1.72 16.31
N PHE A 13 14.00 1.45 15.02
CA PHE A 13 13.64 0.17 14.42
C PHE A 13 14.72 -0.20 13.40
N LEU A 14 14.81 -1.46 13.03
CA LEU A 14 15.79 -1.96 12.08
C LEU A 14 15.13 -2.28 10.74
N LEU A 15 15.93 -2.23 9.68
CA LEU A 15 15.55 -2.63 8.33
C LEU A 15 16.53 -3.69 7.83
N THR A 16 16.02 -4.81 7.32
CA THR A 16 16.85 -5.69 6.49
C THR A 16 17.31 -4.93 5.24
N THR A 17 18.41 -5.38 4.63
CA THR A 17 18.97 -4.72 3.44
C THR A 17 18.08 -4.99 2.23
N GLN A 18 17.92 -4.02 1.33
CA GLN A 18 17.19 -4.23 0.06
C GLN A 18 17.71 -5.46 -0.70
N ALA A 19 16.83 -6.12 -1.46
CA ALA A 19 17.20 -7.18 -2.38
C ALA A 19 18.04 -6.62 -3.55
N ILE A 20 18.98 -7.44 -4.05
CA ILE A 20 19.86 -7.10 -5.17
C ILE A 20 19.67 -8.11 -6.31
N LEU A 21 20.10 -7.77 -7.53
CA LEU A 21 20.14 -8.73 -8.64
C LEU A 21 21.52 -9.36 -8.74
N GLU A 22 21.61 -10.67 -8.55
CA GLU A 22 22.88 -11.37 -8.61
C GLU A 22 22.79 -12.74 -9.30
N PRO A 23 22.73 -12.79 -10.64
CA PRO A 23 22.95 -14.05 -11.34
C PRO A 23 24.46 -14.36 -11.48
N GLY A 24 24.94 -15.38 -10.76
CA GLY A 24 26.18 -16.12 -11.09
C GLY A 24 27.50 -15.33 -11.13
N VAL A 25 27.64 -14.32 -10.27
CA VAL A 25 28.81 -13.48 -9.90
C VAL A 25 30.01 -13.44 -10.87
N LYS A 26 30.29 -12.27 -11.45
CA LYS A 26 31.59 -11.96 -12.09
C LYS A 26 32.55 -11.33 -11.07
N THR A 27 33.77 -11.87 -11.00
CA THR A 27 34.77 -11.66 -9.94
C THR A 27 35.55 -10.35 -10.00
N GLU A 28 35.17 -9.40 -10.86
CA GLU A 28 35.96 -8.17 -11.11
C GLU A 28 36.04 -7.24 -9.87
N TYR A 29 35.14 -7.40 -8.89
CA TYR A 29 35.18 -6.73 -7.58
C TYR A 29 35.29 -7.70 -6.40
N ALA A 30 35.53 -8.99 -6.66
CA ALA A 30 35.58 -10.00 -5.61
C ALA A 30 36.78 -9.81 -4.67
N GLU A 31 37.86 -9.18 -5.14
CA GLU A 31 39.02 -8.87 -4.30
C GLU A 31 38.77 -7.66 -3.39
N ASP A 32 38.01 -6.66 -3.85
CA ASP A 32 37.71 -5.45 -3.06
C ASP A 32 36.53 -5.67 -2.09
N TYR A 33 35.52 -6.46 -2.49
CA TYR A 33 34.29 -6.68 -1.72
C TYR A 33 33.75 -8.12 -1.84
N PRO A 34 34.49 -9.13 -1.33
CA PRO A 34 34.15 -10.56 -1.50
C PRO A 34 32.80 -10.96 -0.90
N MET A 35 32.31 -10.21 0.09
CA MET A 35 31.09 -10.51 0.85
C MET A 35 29.86 -9.77 0.32
N ARG A 36 29.95 -9.11 -0.84
CA ARG A 36 28.84 -8.33 -1.41
C ARG A 36 27.95 -9.19 -2.32
N THR A 37 27.53 -10.34 -1.80
CA THR A 37 26.64 -11.26 -2.50
C THR A 37 25.26 -11.28 -1.84
N SER A 38 24.23 -11.67 -2.58
CA SER A 38 22.88 -11.93 -2.09
C SER A 38 22.89 -12.95 -0.95
N GLU A 39 23.72 -13.99 -1.04
CA GLU A 39 23.92 -14.98 0.03
C GLU A 39 24.46 -14.33 1.31
N HIS A 40 25.50 -13.49 1.23
CA HIS A 40 26.07 -12.83 2.41
C HIS A 40 25.14 -11.75 2.98
N ILE A 41 24.38 -11.05 2.13
CA ILE A 41 23.33 -10.13 2.56
C ILE A 41 22.28 -10.89 3.37
N ALA A 42 21.80 -12.03 2.86
CA ALA A 42 20.78 -12.83 3.52
C ALA A 42 21.29 -13.51 4.80
N SER A 43 22.41 -14.23 4.72
CA SER A 43 22.92 -15.10 5.78
C SER A 43 23.73 -14.39 6.86
N ILE A 44 24.28 -13.20 6.58
CA ILE A 44 25.09 -12.44 7.54
C ILE A 44 24.43 -11.12 7.87
N ALA A 45 24.31 -10.21 6.90
CA ALA A 45 23.90 -8.84 7.20
C ALA A 45 22.48 -8.76 7.75
N ASN A 46 21.55 -9.51 7.16
CA ASN A 46 20.16 -9.55 7.61
C ASN A 46 20.00 -10.38 8.89
N GLU A 47 20.76 -11.46 9.06
CA GLU A 47 20.69 -12.27 10.29
C GLU A 47 21.19 -11.50 11.51
N VAL A 48 22.33 -10.80 11.40
CA VAL A 48 22.82 -9.93 12.47
C VAL A 48 21.77 -8.87 12.86
N LYS A 49 21.02 -8.34 11.89
CA LYS A 49 19.93 -7.39 12.18
C LYS A 49 18.75 -8.05 12.90
N ARG A 50 18.41 -9.31 12.57
CA ARG A 50 17.38 -10.08 13.29
C ARG A 50 17.81 -10.36 14.73
N GLU A 51 19.02 -10.86 14.94
CA GLU A 51 19.57 -11.11 16.27
C GLU A 51 19.63 -9.84 17.13
N LEU A 52 20.04 -8.70 16.55
CA LEU A 52 20.03 -7.41 17.22
C LEU A 52 18.60 -6.93 17.52
N ALA A 53 17.65 -7.14 16.61
CA ALA A 53 16.26 -6.77 16.86
C ALA A 53 15.69 -7.55 18.05
N GLU A 54 15.93 -8.86 18.12
CA GLU A 54 15.51 -9.71 19.24
C GLU A 54 16.19 -9.30 20.55
N THR A 55 17.52 -9.14 20.53
CA THR A 55 18.32 -8.79 21.71
C THR A 55 17.85 -7.48 22.36
N TYR A 56 17.46 -6.50 21.56
CA TYR A 56 17.05 -5.17 22.02
C TYR A 56 15.54 -4.96 22.03
N GLY A 57 14.73 -5.96 21.68
CA GLY A 57 13.27 -5.84 21.58
C GLY A 57 12.81 -4.79 20.55
N LEU A 58 13.54 -4.66 19.44
CA LEU A 58 13.25 -3.68 18.39
C LEU A 58 12.31 -4.27 17.33
N GLN A 59 11.47 -3.41 16.75
CA GLN A 59 10.80 -3.75 15.51
C GLN A 59 11.82 -3.89 14.38
N LEU A 60 11.62 -4.89 13.52
CA LEU A 60 12.37 -5.11 12.30
C LEU A 60 11.40 -5.13 11.13
N VAL A 61 11.62 -4.28 10.12
CA VAL A 61 10.91 -4.39 8.84
C VAL A 61 11.77 -5.20 7.89
N ASP A 62 11.18 -6.27 7.35
CA ASP A 62 11.88 -7.12 6.39
C ASP A 62 11.83 -6.52 4.97
N MET A 63 12.54 -5.41 4.79
CA MET A 63 12.64 -4.70 3.51
C MET A 63 13.16 -5.61 2.39
N ASN A 64 14.06 -6.55 2.70
CA ASN A 64 14.57 -7.52 1.75
C ASN A 64 13.46 -8.33 1.09
N ALA A 65 12.55 -8.91 1.90
CA ALA A 65 11.44 -9.72 1.38
C ALA A 65 10.46 -8.92 0.50
N TYR A 66 10.17 -7.67 0.89
CA TYR A 66 9.31 -6.78 0.09
C TYR A 66 9.98 -6.39 -1.24
N THR A 67 11.24 -5.97 -1.18
CA THR A 67 12.00 -5.54 -2.38
C THR A 67 12.27 -6.71 -3.32
N GLU A 68 12.50 -7.92 -2.82
CA GLU A 68 12.58 -9.13 -3.65
C GLU A 68 11.24 -9.42 -4.35
N THR A 69 10.13 -9.36 -3.61
CA THR A 69 8.78 -9.52 -4.17
C THR A 69 8.52 -8.47 -5.27
N PHE A 70 8.94 -7.23 -5.06
CA PHE A 70 8.84 -6.16 -6.05
C PHE A 70 9.65 -6.45 -7.31
N LEU A 71 10.90 -6.89 -7.17
CA LEU A 71 11.76 -7.26 -8.31
C LEU A 71 11.19 -8.43 -9.12
N LEU A 72 10.59 -9.42 -8.45
CA LEU A 72 10.09 -10.64 -9.10
C LEU A 72 8.74 -10.45 -9.78
N TYR A 73 7.84 -9.68 -9.17
CA TYR A 73 6.42 -9.69 -9.53
C TYR A 73 5.85 -8.34 -9.98
N SER A 74 6.56 -7.23 -9.78
CA SER A 74 6.12 -5.96 -10.34
C SER A 74 6.08 -6.02 -11.86
N SER A 75 5.11 -5.33 -12.47
CA SER A 75 5.08 -5.12 -13.91
C SER A 75 6.13 -4.12 -14.41
N ILE A 76 6.82 -3.43 -13.49
CA ILE A 76 7.90 -2.51 -13.83
C ILE A 76 9.17 -3.30 -14.15
N SER A 77 9.85 -2.96 -15.25
CA SER A 77 11.07 -3.66 -15.62
C SER A 77 12.18 -3.49 -14.58
N ALA A 78 12.93 -4.56 -14.33
CA ALA A 78 14.08 -4.55 -13.43
C ALA A 78 15.09 -3.44 -13.75
N GLN A 79 15.30 -3.11 -15.04
CA GLN A 79 16.17 -1.99 -15.45
C GLN A 79 15.73 -0.63 -14.91
N LYS A 80 14.42 -0.40 -14.72
CA LYS A 80 13.89 0.84 -14.12
C LYS A 80 13.91 0.81 -12.59
N ILE A 81 13.91 -0.39 -12.00
CA ILE A 81 13.93 -0.57 -10.55
C ILE A 81 15.37 -0.50 -10.02
N ILE A 82 16.31 -1.19 -10.66
CA ILE A 82 17.67 -1.44 -10.17
C ILE A 82 18.66 -1.58 -11.35
N SER A 83 18.96 -0.46 -12.01
CA SER A 83 19.72 -0.47 -13.29
C SER A 83 21.15 -0.98 -13.19
N ASP A 84 21.78 -0.86 -12.02
CA ASP A 84 23.16 -1.29 -11.76
C ASP A 84 23.24 -2.60 -10.95
N HIS A 85 22.10 -3.28 -10.82
CA HIS A 85 21.92 -4.55 -10.10
C HIS A 85 22.09 -4.48 -8.59
N LEU A 86 22.29 -3.28 -8.04
CA LEU A 86 22.63 -3.11 -6.63
C LEU A 86 21.81 -2.01 -5.96
N HIS A 87 21.75 -0.81 -6.54
CA HIS A 87 21.05 0.34 -5.98
C HIS A 87 19.69 0.48 -6.65
N PHE A 88 18.64 0.53 -5.83
CA PHE A 88 17.32 0.91 -6.30
C PHE A 88 17.37 2.33 -6.86
N GLY A 89 16.80 2.55 -8.04
CA GLY A 89 16.55 3.89 -8.58
C GLY A 89 15.31 4.51 -7.95
N ASP A 90 14.88 5.67 -8.46
CA ASP A 90 13.75 6.44 -7.89
C ASP A 90 12.48 5.61 -7.67
N ILE A 91 12.15 4.71 -8.61
CA ILE A 91 10.96 3.84 -8.50
C ILE A 91 11.13 2.82 -7.37
N GLY A 92 12.32 2.23 -7.24
CA GLY A 92 12.61 1.29 -6.17
C GLY A 92 12.59 1.99 -4.80
N HIS A 93 13.24 3.15 -4.67
CA HIS A 93 13.23 3.93 -3.44
C HIS A 93 11.83 4.40 -3.06
N ARG A 94 10.98 4.73 -4.04
CA ARG A 94 9.57 5.01 -3.80
C ARG A 94 8.88 3.79 -3.18
N TYR A 95 9.08 2.60 -3.72
CA TYR A 95 8.50 1.37 -3.16
C TYR A 95 8.98 1.09 -1.72
N GLU A 96 10.27 1.29 -1.42
CA GLU A 96 10.78 1.17 -0.05
C GLU A 96 10.09 2.16 0.91
N ALA A 97 9.91 3.42 0.48
CA ALA A 97 9.19 4.41 1.26
C ALA A 97 7.71 4.05 1.48
N GLU A 98 7.07 3.45 0.48
CA GLU A 98 5.69 2.94 0.55
C GLU A 98 5.54 1.78 1.54
N VAL A 99 6.52 0.86 1.59
CA VAL A 99 6.60 -0.21 2.60
C VAL A 99 6.76 0.39 4.00
N LEU A 100 7.68 1.34 4.18
CA LEU A 100 7.87 2.01 5.47
C LEU A 100 6.61 2.74 5.92
N PHE A 101 5.93 3.45 5.02
CA PHE A 101 4.66 4.09 5.31
C PHE A 101 3.62 3.07 5.81
N THR A 102 3.55 1.90 5.17
CA THR A 102 2.64 0.83 5.55
C THR A 102 2.91 0.29 6.95
N CYS A 103 4.18 0.18 7.34
CA CYS A 103 4.56 -0.23 8.70
C CYS A 103 4.25 0.85 9.76
N LEU A 104 4.35 2.12 9.39
CA LEU A 104 4.15 3.25 10.31
C LEU A 104 2.68 3.68 10.43
N SER A 105 1.89 3.49 9.37
CA SER A 105 0.49 3.89 9.31
C SER A 105 -0.43 2.72 9.69
N PRO A 106 -1.04 2.71 10.89
CA PRO A 106 -1.94 1.63 11.30
C PRO A 106 -3.22 1.56 10.45
N ARG A 107 -3.50 2.58 9.64
CA ARG A 107 -4.67 2.67 8.76
C ARG A 107 -4.45 2.00 7.40
N THR A 108 -3.24 1.53 7.09
CA THR A 108 -2.99 0.90 5.78
C THR A 108 -3.63 -0.48 5.71
N ILE A 109 -4.46 -0.71 4.69
CA ILE A 109 -5.07 -2.00 4.36
C ILE A 109 -4.08 -2.74 3.46
N ILE A 110 -3.56 -3.88 3.93
CA ILE A 110 -2.66 -4.74 3.14
C ILE A 110 -3.54 -5.69 2.32
N VAL A 111 -3.26 -5.76 1.02
CA VAL A 111 -4.05 -6.53 0.05
C VAL A 111 -3.15 -7.48 -0.73
N ASP A 112 -3.37 -8.78 -0.62
CA ASP A 112 -2.66 -9.83 -1.35
C ASP A 112 -3.57 -10.66 -2.30
N GLY A 113 -4.86 -10.31 -2.35
CA GLY A 113 -5.88 -10.96 -3.17
C GLY A 113 -7.25 -10.29 -2.98
N TYR A 114 -8.33 -11.07 -3.10
CA TYR A 114 -9.70 -10.57 -2.97
C TYR A 114 -9.86 -9.78 -1.67
N THR A 115 -10.14 -8.48 -1.76
CA THR A 115 -10.33 -7.61 -0.59
C THR A 115 -11.46 -6.63 -0.81
N LYS A 116 -12.37 -6.56 0.16
CA LYS A 116 -13.40 -5.53 0.26
C LYS A 116 -12.90 -4.37 1.13
N ILE A 117 -13.14 -3.16 0.66
CA ILE A 117 -12.81 -1.91 1.36
C ILE A 117 -14.10 -1.09 1.45
N ASP A 118 -14.70 -1.05 2.62
CA ASP A 118 -15.95 -0.34 2.87
C ASP A 118 -15.97 0.28 4.28
N TYR A 119 -17.11 0.88 4.62
CA TYR A 119 -17.33 1.58 5.89
C TYR A 119 -17.37 0.64 7.11
N SER A 120 -17.35 -0.69 6.93
CA SER A 120 -17.23 -1.65 8.03
C SER A 120 -15.79 -1.86 8.50
N SER A 121 -14.81 -1.39 7.73
CA SER A 121 -13.39 -1.50 8.08
C SER A 121 -12.97 -0.43 9.09
N GLN A 122 -12.37 -0.84 10.20
CA GLN A 122 -11.80 0.08 11.21
C GLN A 122 -10.62 0.92 10.68
N LYS A 123 -10.13 0.62 9.47
CA LYS A 123 -9.06 1.38 8.81
C LYS A 123 -9.62 2.58 8.04
N ILE A 124 -10.92 2.63 7.78
CA ILE A 124 -11.63 3.77 7.18
C ILE A 124 -12.03 4.72 8.29
N LYS A 125 -11.37 5.87 8.36
CA LYS A 125 -11.61 6.88 9.41
C LYS A 125 -11.90 8.27 8.88
N ASP A 126 -11.34 8.62 7.73
CA ASP A 126 -11.66 9.88 7.07
C ASP A 126 -12.86 9.59 6.13
N SER A 127 -14.06 9.74 6.68
CA SER A 127 -15.32 9.29 6.07
C SER A 127 -16.51 10.15 6.49
N VAL A 128 -17.71 9.79 6.03
CA VAL A 128 -18.98 10.44 6.40
C VAL A 128 -19.35 10.19 7.87
N PRO A 129 -20.23 11.01 8.47
CA PRO A 129 -20.80 10.71 9.78
C PRO A 129 -21.54 9.37 9.80
N ASP A 130 -21.50 8.67 10.94
CA ASP A 130 -22.18 7.38 11.13
C ASP A 130 -23.69 7.47 10.85
N ASP A 131 -24.32 8.61 11.14
CA ASP A 131 -25.74 8.87 10.86
C ASP A 131 -26.10 8.81 9.36
N TRP A 132 -25.12 8.88 8.47
CA TRP A 132 -25.32 8.78 7.02
C TRP A 132 -25.18 7.33 6.53
N LEU A 133 -24.66 6.43 7.36
CA LEU A 133 -24.44 5.04 6.97
C LEU A 133 -25.75 4.29 6.83
N THR A 134 -25.83 3.49 5.78
CA THR A 134 -26.89 2.53 5.51
C THR A 134 -26.40 1.14 5.86
N ILE A 135 -27.17 0.47 6.74
CA ILE A 135 -26.93 -0.90 7.17
C ILE A 135 -28.18 -1.70 6.78
N PRO A 136 -28.24 -2.25 5.56
CA PRO A 136 -29.41 -3.00 5.08
C PRO A 136 -29.54 -4.35 5.81
N GLU A 137 -30.74 -4.94 5.77
CA GLU A 137 -30.98 -6.30 6.29
C GLU A 137 -30.16 -7.36 5.54
N MET A 138 -29.96 -7.17 4.23
CA MET A 138 -29.19 -8.04 3.36
C MET A 138 -28.08 -7.25 2.64
N PRO A 139 -26.89 -7.83 2.41
CA PRO A 139 -25.83 -7.16 1.68
C PRO A 139 -26.27 -6.67 0.30
N THR A 140 -25.86 -5.47 -0.08
CA THR A 140 -26.06 -4.89 -1.42
C THR A 140 -24.72 -4.83 -2.13
N ASP A 141 -24.60 -5.39 -3.33
CA ASP A 141 -23.34 -5.50 -4.09
C ASP A 141 -22.16 -6.07 -3.27
N SER A 142 -22.45 -7.01 -2.37
CA SER A 142 -21.50 -7.61 -1.42
C SER A 142 -21.08 -6.75 -0.22
N PHE A 143 -21.65 -5.55 -0.06
CA PHE A 143 -21.38 -4.62 1.05
C PHE A 143 -22.46 -4.66 2.12
N LYS A 144 -22.05 -4.61 3.38
CA LYS A 144 -22.93 -4.64 4.56
C LYS A 144 -23.14 -3.25 5.16
N VAL A 145 -22.24 -2.31 4.87
CA VAL A 145 -22.29 -0.94 5.34
C VAL A 145 -21.84 -0.06 4.18
N PHE A 146 -22.69 0.88 3.79
CA PHE A 146 -22.42 1.85 2.73
C PHE A 146 -23.05 3.20 3.05
N VAL A 147 -22.86 4.21 2.20
CA VAL A 147 -23.60 5.47 2.30
C VAL A 147 -24.57 5.60 1.14
N ASP A 148 -25.83 5.87 1.44
CA ASP A 148 -26.86 6.38 0.52
C ASP A 148 -27.64 7.47 1.26
N TYR A 149 -27.16 8.70 1.13
CA TYR A 149 -27.66 9.84 1.88
C TYR A 149 -27.86 11.06 0.98
N THR A 150 -28.81 11.92 1.36
CA THR A 150 -29.07 13.19 0.66
C THR A 150 -28.73 14.35 1.59
N LYS A 151 -27.61 15.03 1.31
CA LYS A 151 -27.20 16.22 2.05
C LYS A 151 -27.92 17.48 1.56
N THR A 152 -27.89 18.53 2.38
CA THR A 152 -28.66 19.77 2.15
C THR A 152 -28.00 20.75 1.17
N ASP A 153 -26.74 20.50 0.79
CA ASP A 153 -25.96 21.35 -0.11
C ASP A 153 -25.38 20.53 -1.28
N SER A 154 -24.85 21.19 -2.31
CA SER A 154 -24.16 20.53 -3.44
C SER A 154 -22.64 20.64 -3.36
N MET A 155 -22.05 21.01 -2.21
CA MET A 155 -20.59 21.12 -2.08
C MET A 155 -19.91 19.76 -2.23
N ASP A 156 -18.81 19.73 -2.97
CA ASP A 156 -17.98 18.53 -3.08
C ASP A 156 -17.30 18.22 -1.74
N ARG A 157 -17.40 16.97 -1.29
CA ARG A 157 -16.83 16.51 -0.01
C ARG A 157 -16.21 15.13 -0.19
N ILE A 158 -15.11 14.88 0.52
CA ILE A 158 -14.58 13.53 0.68
C ILE A 158 -15.55 12.70 1.53
N ILE A 159 -15.85 11.48 1.08
CA ILE A 159 -16.82 10.58 1.73
C ILE A 159 -16.18 9.26 2.18
N MET A 160 -15.03 8.92 1.60
CA MET A 160 -14.20 7.80 2.05
C MET A 160 -12.75 8.07 1.67
N SER A 161 -11.81 7.75 2.56
CA SER A 161 -10.38 7.66 2.26
C SER A 161 -9.79 6.36 2.80
N ALA A 162 -8.94 5.72 1.99
CA ALA A 162 -8.24 4.50 2.36
C ALA A 162 -6.79 4.54 1.86
N TRP A 163 -5.86 4.10 2.72
CA TRP A 163 -4.52 3.71 2.30
C TRP A 163 -4.50 2.22 2.05
N VAL A 164 -4.10 1.81 0.85
CA VAL A 164 -4.11 0.42 0.40
C VAL A 164 -2.72 0.05 -0.09
N PHE A 165 -2.09 -0.92 0.56
CA PHE A 165 -0.81 -1.47 0.13
C PHE A 165 -1.06 -2.80 -0.57
N VAL A 166 -0.87 -2.82 -1.88
CA VAL A 166 -0.99 -4.03 -2.69
C VAL A 166 0.32 -4.81 -2.56
N ASN A 167 0.22 -6.01 -1.99
CA ASN A 167 1.30 -6.97 -1.81
C ASN A 167 1.05 -8.28 -2.61
N ALA A 168 0.16 -8.23 -3.59
CA ALA A 168 -0.16 -9.37 -4.45
C ALA A 168 0.93 -9.60 -5.50
N LYS A 169 1.22 -10.88 -5.79
CA LYS A 169 2.21 -11.29 -6.82
C LYS A 169 1.73 -11.10 -8.27
N ARG A 170 0.66 -10.32 -8.46
CA ARG A 170 0.02 -9.99 -9.73
C ARG A 170 -0.75 -8.69 -9.56
N LYS A 171 -1.06 -8.03 -10.66
CA LYS A 171 -1.99 -6.88 -10.64
C LYS A 171 -3.38 -7.32 -10.18
N LEU A 172 -4.01 -6.48 -9.38
CA LEU A 172 -5.39 -6.64 -8.95
C LEU A 172 -6.27 -5.61 -9.66
N THR A 173 -7.46 -6.03 -10.05
CA THR A 173 -8.46 -5.15 -10.65
C THR A 173 -9.16 -4.39 -9.54
N LEU A 174 -9.07 -3.05 -9.55
CA LEU A 174 -9.81 -2.20 -8.62
C LEU A 174 -11.18 -1.88 -9.21
N LYS A 175 -12.22 -2.30 -8.50
CA LYS A 175 -13.62 -1.97 -8.78
C LYS A 175 -14.16 -1.02 -7.71
N ALA A 176 -14.94 -0.04 -8.12
CA ALA A 176 -15.76 0.79 -7.23
C ALA A 176 -17.24 0.49 -7.42
N TYR A 177 -17.96 0.59 -6.32
CA TYR A 177 -19.40 0.45 -6.28
C TYR A 177 -20.03 1.71 -5.71
N LYS A 178 -20.99 2.28 -6.43
CA LYS A 178 -21.70 3.50 -6.06
C LYS A 178 -23.20 3.37 -6.31
N GLY A 179 -23.96 4.39 -5.92
CA GLY A 179 -25.35 4.55 -6.29
C GLY A 179 -25.51 5.22 -7.67
N SER A 180 -26.67 5.85 -7.84
CA SER A 180 -27.10 6.43 -9.12
C SER A 180 -26.57 7.84 -9.40
N SER A 181 -25.90 8.49 -8.45
CA SER A 181 -25.34 9.84 -8.64
C SER A 181 -24.31 9.83 -9.78
N PRO A 182 -24.43 10.71 -10.78
CA PRO A 182 -23.46 10.80 -11.87
C PRO A 182 -22.17 11.54 -11.47
N ASP A 183 -22.21 12.29 -10.37
CA ASP A 183 -21.12 13.20 -9.98
C ASP A 183 -20.09 12.57 -9.05
N THR A 184 -20.45 11.48 -8.36
CA THR A 184 -19.57 10.77 -7.44
C THR A 184 -18.34 10.23 -8.18
N TYR A 185 -17.15 10.57 -7.70
CA TYR A 185 -15.90 10.25 -8.37
C TYR A 185 -14.83 9.78 -7.37
N VAL A 186 -13.78 9.17 -7.92
CA VAL A 186 -12.66 8.63 -7.13
C VAL A 186 -11.38 9.36 -7.48
N LYS A 187 -10.46 9.51 -6.52
CA LYS A 187 -9.06 9.83 -6.78
C LYS A 187 -8.18 8.64 -6.39
N ILE A 188 -7.25 8.28 -7.27
CA ILE A 188 -6.18 7.31 -6.99
C ILE A 188 -4.86 8.06 -7.03
N ASN A 189 -4.17 8.15 -5.90
CA ASN A 189 -2.93 8.93 -5.77
C ASN A 189 -3.07 10.38 -6.29
N GLY A 190 -4.23 10.99 -6.02
CA GLY A 190 -4.58 12.35 -6.44
C GLY A 190 -5.15 12.47 -7.86
N ASN A 191 -5.05 11.43 -8.69
CA ASN A 191 -5.58 11.45 -10.07
C ASN A 191 -7.07 11.11 -10.09
N ILE A 192 -7.89 11.97 -10.69
CA ILE A 192 -9.34 11.80 -10.77
C ILE A 192 -9.69 10.66 -11.74
N GLN A 193 -10.58 9.79 -11.29
CA GLN A 193 -11.17 8.69 -12.03
C GLN A 193 -12.69 8.81 -12.02
N ARG A 194 -13.29 8.78 -13.21
CA ARG A 194 -14.75 8.86 -13.38
C ARG A 194 -15.37 7.47 -13.21
N LEU A 195 -16.55 7.42 -12.59
CA LEU A 195 -17.33 6.20 -12.43
C LEU A 195 -18.44 6.18 -13.49
N ALA A 196 -18.53 5.08 -14.24
CA ALA A 196 -19.42 4.96 -15.40
C ALA A 196 -20.82 4.41 -15.04
N GLY A 197 -20.97 3.80 -13.86
CA GLY A 197 -22.20 3.16 -13.43
C GLY A 197 -22.19 2.80 -11.95
N GLU A 198 -23.09 1.91 -11.53
CA GLU A 198 -23.15 1.40 -10.15
C GLU A 198 -21.96 0.50 -9.81
N GLU A 199 -21.40 -0.21 -10.80
CA GLU A 199 -20.09 -0.85 -10.75
C GLU A 199 -19.19 -0.18 -11.79
N SER A 200 -17.91 0.02 -11.45
CA SER A 200 -16.91 0.52 -12.39
C SER A 200 -15.56 -0.12 -12.12
N ILE A 201 -14.94 -0.68 -13.16
CA ILE A 201 -13.52 -1.02 -13.15
C ILE A 201 -12.75 0.28 -13.31
N ILE A 202 -11.96 0.65 -12.32
CA ILE A 202 -11.28 1.95 -12.29
C ILE A 202 -9.83 1.84 -12.74
N ASP A 203 -9.12 0.81 -12.26
CA ASP A 203 -7.68 0.67 -12.50
C ASP A 203 -7.22 -0.79 -12.31
N GLN A 204 -5.98 -1.07 -12.71
CA GLN A 204 -5.26 -2.29 -12.36
C GLN A 204 -4.05 -1.94 -11.51
N LEU A 205 -4.16 -2.23 -10.21
CA LEU A 205 -3.15 -1.88 -9.23
C LEU A 205 -2.06 -2.94 -9.17
N ASP A 206 -0.81 -2.51 -9.24
CA ASP A 206 0.37 -3.35 -9.11
C ASP A 206 0.88 -3.30 -7.66
N LEU A 207 2.00 -3.95 -7.35
CA LEU A 207 2.68 -3.81 -6.07
C LEU A 207 2.96 -2.33 -5.74
N GLY A 208 2.57 -1.90 -4.53
CA GLY A 208 2.81 -0.55 -4.04
C GLY A 208 1.68 0.00 -3.17
N LEU A 209 1.87 1.24 -2.71
CA LEU A 209 0.89 1.96 -1.89
C LEU A 209 0.00 2.87 -2.75
N TYR A 210 -1.29 2.84 -2.46
CA TYR A 210 -2.30 3.64 -3.12
C TYR A 210 -3.15 4.40 -2.09
N LYS A 211 -3.37 5.68 -2.34
CA LYS A 211 -4.41 6.46 -1.68
C LYS A 211 -5.67 6.43 -2.53
N LEU A 212 -6.72 5.80 -2.00
CA LEU A 212 -8.04 5.82 -2.59
C LEU A 212 -8.87 6.86 -1.85
N GLU A 213 -9.44 7.81 -2.59
CA GLU A 213 -10.32 8.83 -2.03
C GLU A 213 -11.59 8.91 -2.87
N VAL A 214 -12.73 9.07 -2.21
CA VAL A 214 -14.03 9.16 -2.88
C VAL A 214 -14.66 10.49 -2.54
N PHE A 215 -15.26 11.12 -3.53
CA PHE A 215 -15.84 12.44 -3.44
C PHE A 215 -17.27 12.44 -3.98
N THR A 216 -18.14 13.27 -3.40
CA THR A 216 -19.54 13.41 -3.86
C THR A 216 -19.66 14.07 -5.24
N GLY A 217 -18.65 14.84 -5.64
CA GLY A 217 -18.82 15.83 -6.71
C GLY A 217 -19.79 16.93 -6.30
N ALA A 218 -20.21 17.75 -7.28
CA ALA A 218 -21.13 18.86 -7.07
C ALA A 218 -22.60 18.38 -6.94
N SER A 219 -22.86 17.48 -6.01
CA SER A 219 -24.13 16.77 -5.84
C SER A 219 -24.65 16.84 -4.41
N THR A 220 -25.97 16.74 -4.26
CA THR A 220 -26.62 16.53 -2.95
C THR A 220 -26.62 15.05 -2.55
N LYS A 221 -26.25 14.14 -3.47
CA LYS A 221 -26.19 12.70 -3.20
C LYS A 221 -24.82 12.29 -2.69
N VAL A 222 -24.85 11.42 -1.70
CA VAL A 222 -23.70 10.78 -1.05
C VAL A 222 -23.95 9.29 -1.16
N ASP A 223 -23.40 8.65 -2.19
CA ASP A 223 -23.87 7.33 -2.62
C ASP A 223 -22.71 6.41 -3.01
N PHE A 224 -21.91 5.98 -2.03
CA PHE A 224 -20.76 5.11 -2.28
C PHE A 224 -20.82 3.85 -1.42
N LYS A 225 -20.60 2.69 -2.03
CA LYS A 225 -20.71 1.39 -1.37
C LYS A 225 -19.36 0.89 -0.88
N GLY A 226 -18.35 0.96 -1.73
CA GLY A 226 -17.01 0.53 -1.38
C GLY A 226 -16.18 0.17 -2.60
N PHE A 227 -14.99 -0.36 -2.34
CA PHE A 227 -14.12 -0.93 -3.35
C PHE A 227 -13.99 -2.44 -3.19
N ILE A 228 -13.74 -3.13 -4.30
CA ILE A 228 -13.26 -4.50 -4.36
C ILE A 228 -11.96 -4.52 -5.15
N LEU A 229 -10.94 -5.20 -4.62
CA LEU A 229 -9.75 -5.62 -5.37
C LEU A 229 -9.80 -7.14 -5.60
N GLU A 230 -9.49 -7.62 -6.81
CA GLU A 230 -9.44 -9.07 -7.15
C GLU A 230 -8.47 -9.42 -8.30
#